data_AF-A0AAP0QIJ3-F1
#
_entry.id   AF-A0AAP0QIJ3-F1
#
_cell.length_a   1.000
_cell.length_b   1.000
_cell.length_c   1.000
_cell.angle_alpha   90.00
_cell.angle_beta   90.00
_cell.angle_gamma   90.00
#
_symmetry.space_group_name_H-M   'P 1'
#
loop_
_entity.id
_entity.type
_entity.pdbx_description
1 polymer ?
#
loop_
_entity_poly.entity_id
_entity_poly.type
_entity_poly.pdbx_seq_one_letter_code
_entity_poly.pdbx_strand_id
1 'polypeptide(L)'
;MSTLRIQPSTTSAISSTIKNLHLGFSFRLPCKNYGVSKRPRNLSVMAVATDPLEVCVKASSTSPNRLGDCPFCQRVLLTIEEKHLPYDMKLVDLGNKPEWFLKISPEGKVPVIKLDEKWLPDSDVITQSLEEKYPDPPLGTPPEKASVGSKIFSTFIGFLKSKDPSDGSQQALLNELNSFNDYIKENVRLLS
;
A
#
# COMPACT_ATOMS: atom_id res chain seq x y z
N MET A 1 -38.21 -54.17 26.86
CA MET A 1 -38.98 -54.25 25.60
C MET A 1 -38.47 -53.12 24.70
N SER A 2 -37.42 -53.31 23.90
CA SER A 2 -37.39 -53.94 22.55
C SER A 2 -38.42 -53.25 21.63
N THR A 3 -38.10 -52.54 20.54
CA THR A 3 -37.40 -52.92 19.28
C THR A 3 -37.05 -51.66 18.44
N LEU A 4 -35.81 -51.47 17.95
CA LEU A 4 -35.27 -51.63 16.57
C LEU A 4 -35.45 -50.47 15.52
N ARG A 5 -34.28 -49.91 15.14
CA ARG A 5 -33.70 -49.36 13.88
C ARG A 5 -34.59 -49.01 12.65
N ILE A 6 -34.16 -47.97 11.90
CA ILE A 6 -33.49 -48.04 10.56
C ILE A 6 -33.09 -46.62 10.06
N GLN A 7 -31.89 -46.50 9.43
CA GLN A 7 -31.38 -45.34 8.67
C GLN A 7 -31.84 -45.36 7.20
N PRO A 8 -31.61 -44.28 6.44
CA PRO A 8 -30.86 -44.48 5.21
C PRO A 8 -29.75 -43.45 4.95
N SER A 9 -28.64 -44.00 4.49
CA SER A 9 -27.50 -43.40 3.83
C SER A 9 -27.79 -43.10 2.36
N THR A 10 -27.36 -41.93 1.84
CA THR A 10 -26.97 -41.78 0.42
C THR A 10 -25.80 -40.82 0.29
N THR A 11 -24.67 -41.40 -0.10
CA THR A 11 -23.49 -40.79 -0.72
C THR A 11 -23.81 -40.03 -2.00
N SER A 12 -23.09 -38.93 -2.25
CA SER A 12 -22.65 -38.52 -3.59
C SER A 12 -21.42 -37.62 -3.46
N ALA A 13 -20.28 -38.17 -3.82
CA ALA A 13 -19.03 -37.45 -4.06
C ALA A 13 -19.10 -36.75 -5.43
N ILE A 14 -18.61 -35.51 -5.53
CA ILE A 14 -18.22 -34.94 -6.81
C ILE A 14 -16.85 -34.28 -6.63
N SER A 15 -15.83 -35.08 -6.96
CA SER A 15 -14.49 -34.64 -7.28
C SER A 15 -14.47 -34.15 -8.72
N SER A 16 -13.88 -32.98 -8.99
CA SER A 16 -13.41 -32.60 -10.32
C SER A 16 -12.32 -31.54 -10.22
N THR A 17 -11.08 -32.01 -10.34
CA THR A 17 -9.88 -31.26 -10.66
C THR A 17 -10.06 -30.51 -12.00
N ILE A 18 -9.87 -29.20 -12.01
CA ILE A 18 -9.67 -28.44 -13.26
C ILE A 18 -8.18 -28.10 -13.36
N LYS A 19 -7.54 -28.79 -14.30
CA LYS A 19 -6.16 -28.57 -14.73
C LYS A 19 -6.08 -27.34 -15.64
N ASN A 20 -4.97 -26.62 -15.48
CA ASN A 20 -4.41 -25.60 -16.36
C ASN A 20 -4.67 -25.86 -17.85
N LEU A 21 -5.22 -24.86 -18.55
CA LEU A 21 -5.01 -24.68 -19.98
C LEU A 21 -4.48 -23.27 -20.25
N HIS A 22 -3.21 -23.27 -20.66
CA HIS A 22 -2.47 -22.15 -21.20
C HIS A 22 -2.91 -21.95 -22.66
N LEU A 23 -3.87 -21.06 -22.92
CA LEU A 23 -4.15 -20.60 -24.28
C LEU A 23 -3.14 -19.51 -24.65
N GLY A 24 -2.12 -19.92 -25.41
CA GLY A 24 -1.21 -19.00 -26.09
C GLY A 24 -1.95 -18.26 -27.21
N PHE A 25 -2.19 -16.97 -27.01
CA PHE A 25 -2.56 -16.05 -28.09
C PHE A 25 -1.28 -15.58 -28.79
N SER A 26 -0.98 -16.18 -29.94
CA SER A 26 0.17 -15.82 -30.77
C SER A 26 -0.24 -14.73 -31.78
N PHE A 27 -0.08 -13.45 -31.42
CA PHE A 27 -0.13 -12.35 -32.38
C PHE A 27 1.19 -12.30 -33.18
N ARG A 28 1.16 -12.67 -34.47
CA ARG A 28 2.27 -12.45 -35.41
C ARG A 28 2.15 -11.04 -36.03
N LEU A 29 3.07 -10.15 -35.68
CA LEU A 29 3.37 -8.95 -36.45
C LEU A 29 4.59 -9.21 -37.36
N PRO A 30 4.61 -8.74 -38.61
CA PRO A 30 5.76 -8.91 -39.49
C PRO A 30 6.81 -7.83 -39.16
N CYS A 31 7.86 -8.21 -38.44
CA CYS A 31 9.01 -7.32 -38.21
C CYS A 31 10.06 -7.55 -39.31
N LYS A 32 10.42 -6.48 -40.04
CA LYS A 32 11.51 -6.46 -41.02
C LYS A 32 12.86 -6.61 -40.31
N ASN A 33 13.69 -7.52 -40.82
CA ASN A 33 15.05 -7.77 -40.35
C ASN A 33 15.96 -6.55 -40.56
N TYR A 34 16.38 -5.90 -39.47
CA TYR A 34 17.63 -5.15 -39.41
C TYR A 34 18.60 -5.92 -38.51
N GLY A 35 19.67 -6.43 -39.10
CA GLY A 35 20.72 -7.12 -38.39
C GLY A 35 21.54 -6.14 -37.56
N VAL A 36 21.48 -6.28 -36.23
CA VAL A 36 22.49 -5.75 -35.32
C VAL A 36 22.90 -6.88 -34.38
N SER A 37 24.14 -7.32 -34.55
CA SER A 37 24.81 -8.24 -33.63
C SER A 37 24.93 -7.57 -32.26
N LYS A 38 24.19 -8.08 -31.27
CA LYS A 38 24.47 -7.83 -29.85
C LYS A 38 24.57 -9.16 -29.14
N ARG A 39 25.78 -9.48 -28.71
CA ARG A 39 26.10 -10.58 -27.79
C ARG A 39 25.13 -10.53 -26.60
N PRO A 40 24.48 -11.63 -26.22
CA PRO A 40 23.69 -11.64 -25.00
C PRO A 40 24.66 -11.53 -23.83
N ARG A 41 24.66 -10.37 -23.14
CA ARG A 41 25.19 -10.34 -21.78
C ARG A 41 24.11 -11.01 -20.92
N ASN A 42 24.39 -12.20 -20.43
CA ASN A 42 23.62 -12.79 -19.35
C ASN A 42 23.78 -11.89 -18.13
N LEU A 43 22.86 -10.94 -17.96
CA LEU A 43 22.71 -10.21 -16.73
C LEU A 43 21.86 -11.10 -15.82
N SER A 44 22.51 -11.94 -15.02
CA SER A 44 21.82 -12.67 -13.96
C SER A 44 21.45 -11.65 -12.88
N VAL A 45 20.24 -11.09 -12.97
CA VAL A 45 19.64 -10.45 -11.81
C VAL A 45 19.31 -11.60 -10.85
N MET A 46 20.09 -11.72 -9.78
CA MET A 46 19.78 -12.60 -8.67
C MET A 46 18.52 -12.01 -8.02
N ALA A 47 17.34 -12.50 -8.43
CA ALA A 47 16.12 -12.27 -7.69
C ALA A 47 16.28 -13.00 -6.35
N VAL A 48 16.69 -12.28 -5.31
CA VAL A 48 16.56 -12.77 -3.94
C VAL A 48 15.06 -12.92 -3.73
N ALA A 49 14.58 -14.16 -3.63
CA ALA A 49 13.21 -14.43 -3.25
C ALA A 49 13.05 -14.02 -1.78
N THR A 50 12.72 -12.75 -1.55
CA THR A 50 12.32 -12.24 -0.25
C THR A 50 10.85 -12.58 -0.04
N ASP A 51 10.51 -13.12 1.13
CA ASP A 51 9.12 -13.27 1.53
C ASP A 51 8.39 -11.93 1.44
N PRO A 52 7.10 -11.91 1.05
CA PRO A 52 6.34 -10.67 0.95
C PRO A 52 6.25 -9.98 2.31
N LEU A 53 6.36 -8.65 2.32
CA LEU A 53 6.17 -7.84 3.51
C LEU A 53 4.74 -7.96 4.02
N GLU A 54 4.52 -8.05 5.33
CA GLU A 54 3.15 -8.01 5.88
C GLU A 54 2.82 -6.59 6.33
N VAL A 55 1.74 -5.99 5.82
CA VAL A 55 1.33 -4.62 6.19
C VAL A 55 -0.12 -4.59 6.68
N CYS A 56 -0.35 -4.06 7.87
CA CYS A 56 -1.66 -3.85 8.46
C CYS A 56 -2.14 -2.42 8.18
N VAL A 57 -3.28 -2.28 7.53
CA VAL A 57 -3.86 -0.99 7.12
C VAL A 57 -5.33 -0.87 7.52
N LYS A 58 -5.83 0.36 7.57
CA LYS A 58 -7.24 0.63 7.92
C LYS A 58 -8.18 -0.01 6.89
N ALA A 59 -9.14 -0.78 7.36
CA ALA A 59 -10.29 -1.24 6.56
C ALA A 59 -11.31 -0.10 6.36
N SER A 60 -12.03 -0.12 5.25
CA SER A 60 -13.14 0.82 5.03
C SER A 60 -14.26 0.57 6.02
N SER A 61 -14.77 1.66 6.61
CA SER A 61 -15.94 1.63 7.48
C SER A 61 -17.26 1.51 6.71
N THR A 62 -17.27 1.82 5.42
CA THR A 62 -18.48 1.85 4.58
C THR A 62 -18.57 0.66 3.64
N SER A 63 -17.44 0.02 3.31
CA SER A 63 -17.34 -1.05 2.33
C SER A 63 -16.54 -2.23 2.90
N PRO A 64 -17.20 -3.35 3.27
CA PRO A 64 -16.51 -4.52 3.79
C PRO A 64 -15.44 -5.03 2.84
N ASN A 65 -14.33 -5.55 3.39
CA ASN A 65 -13.21 -6.10 2.63
C ASN A 65 -12.57 -5.12 1.61
N ARG A 66 -12.65 -3.82 1.88
CA ARG A 66 -11.99 -2.77 1.09
C ARG A 66 -11.02 -1.96 1.93
N LEU A 67 -10.03 -1.38 1.26
CA LEU A 67 -9.09 -0.42 1.85
C LEU A 67 -9.84 0.84 2.32
N GLY A 68 -9.49 1.33 3.51
CA GLY A 68 -10.05 2.52 4.11
C GLY A 68 -9.35 3.82 3.70
N ASP A 69 -9.71 4.89 4.39
CA ASP A 69 -9.38 6.29 4.12
C ASP A 69 -8.20 6.83 4.97
N CYS A 70 -7.30 5.96 5.44
CA CYS A 70 -6.18 6.41 6.26
C CYS A 70 -5.01 6.96 5.41
N PRO A 71 -4.70 8.27 5.46
CA PRO A 71 -3.62 8.85 4.65
C PRO A 71 -2.23 8.31 5.04
N PHE A 72 -2.03 7.97 6.32
CA PHE A 72 -0.78 7.37 6.81
C PHE A 72 -0.58 5.95 6.28
N CYS A 73 -1.65 5.15 6.18
CA CYS A 73 -1.60 3.84 5.53
C CYS A 73 -1.29 3.99 4.03
N GLN A 74 -1.96 4.93 3.36
CA GLN A 74 -1.73 5.19 1.94
C GLN A 74 -0.28 5.60 1.66
N ARG A 75 0.33 6.44 2.51
CA ARG A 75 1.75 6.79 2.41
C ARG A 75 2.65 5.54 2.39
N VAL A 76 2.46 4.63 3.36
CA VAL A 76 3.25 3.39 3.42
C VAL A 76 3.02 2.52 2.19
N LEU A 77 1.78 2.34 1.77
CA LEU A 77 1.46 1.56 0.57
C LEU A 77 2.12 2.14 -0.69
N LEU A 78 2.06 3.47 -0.88
CA LEU A 78 2.73 4.14 -2.00
C LEU A 78 4.25 3.91 -1.96
N THR A 79 4.88 4.00 -0.79
CA THR A 79 6.33 3.73 -0.65
C THR A 79 6.67 2.29 -1.05
N ILE A 80 5.86 1.31 -0.65
CA ILE A 80 6.07 -0.11 -0.99
C ILE A 80 5.90 -0.33 -2.51
N GLU A 81 4.86 0.25 -3.11
CA GLU A 81 4.56 0.16 -4.55
C GLU A 81 5.63 0.81 -5.43
N GLU A 82 6.06 2.03 -5.09
CA GLU A 82 7.14 2.75 -5.80
C GLU A 82 8.48 2.02 -5.70
N LYS A 83 8.70 1.29 -4.60
CA LYS A 83 9.87 0.41 -4.45
C LYS A 83 9.70 -0.97 -5.07
N HIS A 84 8.53 -1.27 -5.63
CA HIS A 84 8.21 -2.55 -6.26
C HIS A 84 8.40 -3.76 -5.33
N LEU A 85 8.12 -3.59 -4.05
CA LEU A 85 8.28 -4.63 -3.04
C LEU A 85 7.01 -5.50 -2.97
N PRO A 86 7.13 -6.84 -2.95
CA PRO A 86 5.97 -7.70 -2.75
C PRO A 86 5.46 -7.58 -1.31
N TYR A 87 4.14 -7.54 -1.13
CA TYR A 87 3.52 -7.43 0.19
C TYR A 87 2.13 -8.06 0.28
N ASP A 88 1.80 -8.50 1.48
CA ASP A 88 0.48 -8.98 1.89
C ASP A 88 -0.21 -7.92 2.76
N MET A 89 -1.31 -7.37 2.24
CA MET A 89 -2.11 -6.36 2.91
C MET A 89 -3.16 -6.99 3.83
N LYS A 90 -3.09 -6.67 5.12
CA LYS A 90 -4.09 -7.06 6.13
C LYS A 90 -4.97 -5.88 6.48
N LEU A 91 -6.25 -6.00 6.18
CA LEU A 91 -7.26 -4.99 6.51
C LEU A 91 -7.64 -5.11 7.99
N VAL A 92 -7.56 -4.01 8.73
CA VAL A 92 -7.90 -3.91 10.15
C VAL A 92 -9.10 -2.99 10.31
N ASP A 93 -10.20 -3.54 10.79
CA ASP A 93 -11.35 -2.75 11.25
C ASP A 93 -10.98 -2.06 12.58
N LEU A 94 -10.88 -0.72 12.57
CA LEU A 94 -10.55 0.06 13.76
C LEU A 94 -11.75 0.24 14.71
N GLY A 95 -12.97 0.03 14.24
CA GLY A 95 -14.18 0.00 15.06
C GLY A 95 -14.35 -1.32 15.81
N ASN A 96 -13.81 -2.41 15.26
CA ASN A 96 -13.80 -3.74 15.87
C ASN A 96 -12.43 -4.42 15.67
N LYS A 97 -11.44 -4.02 16.49
CA LYS A 97 -10.05 -4.46 16.34
C LYS A 97 -9.93 -5.96 16.64
N PRO A 98 -9.41 -6.79 15.71
CA PRO A 98 -9.29 -8.21 15.94
C PRO A 98 -8.17 -8.52 16.95
N GLU A 99 -8.33 -9.60 17.73
CA GLU A 99 -7.40 -9.96 18.80
C GLU A 99 -5.96 -10.20 18.31
N TRP A 100 -5.81 -10.82 17.13
CA TRP A 100 -4.49 -11.04 16.51
C TRP A 100 -3.76 -9.73 16.23
N PHE A 101 -4.49 -8.66 15.90
CA PHE A 101 -3.91 -7.36 15.62
C PHE A 101 -3.45 -6.68 16.92
N LEU A 102 -4.24 -6.77 17.99
CA LEU A 102 -3.85 -6.22 19.29
C LEU A 102 -2.65 -6.95 19.91
N LYS A 103 -2.43 -8.23 19.57
CA LYS A 103 -1.22 -8.97 19.97
C LYS A 103 0.05 -8.41 19.32
N ILE A 104 -0.03 -7.93 18.08
CA ILE A 104 1.13 -7.37 17.34
C ILE A 104 1.27 -5.85 17.53
N SER A 105 0.17 -5.14 17.74
CA SER A 105 0.09 -3.70 17.96
C SER A 105 -0.87 -3.42 19.13
N PRO A 106 -0.38 -3.46 20.38
CA PRO A 106 -1.22 -3.25 21.57
C PRO A 106 -1.89 -1.88 21.61
N GLU A 107 -1.29 -0.86 20.99
CA GLU A 107 -1.89 0.47 20.82
C GLU A 107 -3.09 0.46 19.85
N GLY A 108 -3.18 -0.56 19.00
CA GLY A 108 -4.24 -0.72 18.02
C GLY A 108 -4.30 0.42 17.00
N LYS A 109 -3.13 0.94 16.61
CA LYS A 109 -2.95 1.99 15.58
C LYS A 109 -2.44 1.37 14.29
N VAL A 110 -2.82 1.96 13.17
CA VAL A 110 -2.34 1.62 11.81
C VAL A 110 -1.74 2.87 11.15
N PRO A 111 -0.79 2.74 10.22
CA PRO A 111 -0.22 1.50 9.70
C PRO A 111 0.73 0.79 10.67
N VAL A 112 0.90 -0.52 10.47
CA VAL A 112 1.96 -1.33 11.08
C VAL A 112 2.50 -2.27 10.01
N ILE A 113 3.82 -2.36 9.85
CA ILE A 113 4.46 -3.29 8.91
C ILE A 113 5.30 -4.29 9.67
N LYS A 114 5.39 -5.53 9.17
CA LYS A 114 6.37 -6.50 9.60
C LYS A 114 7.62 -6.34 8.73
N LEU A 115 8.71 -5.91 9.35
CA LEU A 115 10.01 -5.83 8.72
C LEU A 115 10.95 -6.77 9.46
N ASP A 116 11.47 -7.77 8.75
CA ASP A 116 12.14 -8.92 9.38
C ASP A 116 11.19 -9.59 10.39
N GLU A 117 11.63 -9.73 11.64
CA GLU A 117 10.85 -10.35 12.73
C GLU A 117 10.19 -9.33 13.67
N LYS A 118 10.10 -8.06 13.26
CA LYS A 118 9.57 -6.97 14.11
C LYS A 118 8.41 -6.25 13.45
N TRP A 119 7.38 -5.97 14.24
CA TRP A 119 6.27 -5.10 13.86
C TRP A 119 6.62 -3.65 14.17
N LEU A 120 6.65 -2.80 13.15
CA LEU A 120 6.99 -1.39 13.23
C LEU A 120 5.74 -0.53 13.02
N PRO A 121 5.31 0.28 14.01
CA PRO A 121 4.28 1.29 13.83
C PRO A 121 4.87 2.59 13.27
N ASP A 122 4.00 3.57 13.06
CA ASP A 122 4.31 4.94 12.62
C ASP A 122 4.76 5.04 11.14
N SER A 123 3.99 5.74 10.32
CA SER A 123 4.28 5.86 8.89
C SER A 123 5.63 6.54 8.60
N ASP A 124 6.09 7.48 9.42
CA ASP A 124 7.39 8.13 9.23
C ASP A 124 8.52 7.10 9.43
N VAL A 125 8.49 6.39 10.56
CA VAL A 125 9.46 5.35 10.90
C VAL A 125 9.44 4.22 9.88
N ILE A 126 8.25 3.78 9.44
CA ILE A 126 8.10 2.73 8.44
C ILE A 126 8.75 3.15 7.12
N THR A 127 8.41 4.33 6.59
CA THR A 127 8.95 4.77 5.29
C THR A 127 10.46 4.99 5.34
N GLN A 128 10.99 5.50 6.44
CA GLN A 128 12.43 5.61 6.65
C GLN A 128 13.10 4.23 6.71
N SER A 129 12.54 3.29 7.47
CA SER A 129 13.09 1.92 7.58
C SER A 129 13.09 1.19 6.24
N LEU A 130 12.05 1.41 5.41
CA LEU A 130 11.99 0.87 4.05
C LEU A 130 13.03 1.53 3.13
N GLU A 131 13.27 2.83 3.24
CA GLU A 131 14.32 3.53 2.50
C GLU A 131 15.72 3.01 2.85
N GLU A 132 16.00 2.81 4.14
CA GLU A 132 17.28 2.30 4.62
C GLU A 132 17.54 0.85 4.16
N LYS A 133 16.50 0.01 4.18
CA LYS A 133 16.62 -1.42 3.81
C LYS A 133 16.58 -1.66 2.30
N TYR A 134 15.79 -0.87 1.58
CA TYR A 134 15.58 -0.97 0.14
C TYR A 134 15.89 0.38 -0.51
N PRO A 135 17.17 0.75 -0.67
CA PRO A 135 17.58 2.09 -1.09
C PRO A 135 17.26 2.41 -2.56
N ASP A 136 16.97 1.40 -3.37
CA ASP A 136 16.69 1.55 -4.80
C ASP A 136 15.22 1.16 -5.12
N PRO A 137 14.46 2.01 -5.83
CA PRO A 137 14.75 3.39 -6.18
C PRO A 137 14.77 4.31 -4.93
N PRO A 138 15.60 5.38 -4.92
CA PRO A 138 15.67 6.31 -3.81
C PRO A 138 14.44 7.20 -3.77
N LEU A 139 13.76 7.24 -2.62
CA LEU A 139 12.59 8.08 -2.35
C LEU A 139 12.86 9.15 -1.27
N GLY A 140 14.08 9.16 -0.72
CA GLY A 140 14.53 10.15 0.26
C GLY A 140 14.33 11.59 -0.22
N THR A 141 13.66 12.41 0.61
CA THR A 141 13.50 13.84 0.36
C THR A 141 14.67 14.61 0.99
N PRO A 142 15.32 15.54 0.27
CA PRO A 142 16.36 16.39 0.85
C PRO A 142 15.86 17.14 2.10
N PRO A 143 16.66 17.24 3.17
CA PRO A 143 16.20 17.80 4.45
C PRO A 143 15.60 19.21 4.34
N GLU A 144 16.13 20.03 3.44
CA GLU A 144 15.63 21.39 3.18
C GLU A 144 14.23 21.43 2.55
N LYS A 145 13.75 20.31 2.00
CA LYS A 145 12.44 20.16 1.36
C LYS A 145 11.43 19.38 2.23
N ALA A 146 11.89 18.77 3.33
CA ALA A 146 11.08 17.84 4.13
C ALA A 146 9.82 18.49 4.76
N SER A 147 9.85 19.79 5.05
CA SER A 147 8.73 20.50 5.68
C SER A 147 7.78 21.16 4.69
N VAL A 148 8.05 21.10 3.38
CA VAL A 148 7.25 21.74 2.34
C VAL A 148 5.83 21.13 2.36
N GLY A 149 4.82 21.98 2.54
CA GLY A 149 3.41 21.55 2.59
C GLY A 149 2.96 20.85 3.90
N SER A 150 3.84 20.72 4.90
CA SER A 150 3.55 19.99 6.16
C SER A 150 2.31 20.48 6.94
N LYS A 151 1.93 21.75 6.79
CA LYS A 151 0.77 22.36 7.46
C LYS A 151 -0.54 22.25 6.68
N ILE A 152 -0.51 21.79 5.42
CA ILE A 152 -1.72 21.72 4.57
C ILE A 152 -2.74 20.78 5.19
N PHE A 153 -2.33 19.60 5.65
CA PHE A 153 -3.26 18.63 6.22
C PHE A 153 -3.92 19.13 7.50
N SER A 154 -3.15 19.73 8.42
CA SER A 154 -3.71 20.22 9.69
C SER A 154 -4.62 21.44 9.48
N THR A 155 -4.27 22.36 8.59
CA THR A 155 -5.14 23.50 8.25
C THR A 155 -6.39 23.06 7.49
N PHE A 156 -6.29 22.08 6.59
CA PHE A 156 -7.44 21.49 5.90
C PHE A 156 -8.42 20.85 6.87
N ILE A 157 -7.94 20.01 7.80
CA ILE A 157 -8.79 19.42 8.85
C ILE A 157 -9.38 20.50 9.76
N GLY A 158 -8.62 21.56 10.07
CA GLY A 158 -9.11 22.72 10.82
C GLY A 158 -10.28 23.38 10.12
N PHE A 159 -10.15 23.67 8.82
CA PHE A 159 -11.21 24.24 7.99
C PHE A 159 -12.44 23.33 7.90
N LEU A 160 -12.27 22.02 7.66
CA LEU A 160 -13.38 21.07 7.60
C LEU A 160 -14.19 20.98 8.90
N LYS A 161 -13.52 21.15 10.05
CA LYS A 161 -14.15 21.09 11.38
C LYS A 161 -14.73 22.43 11.83
N SER A 162 -14.39 23.52 11.15
CA SER A 162 -14.89 24.84 11.46
C SER A 162 -16.41 24.87 11.34
N LYS A 163 -17.04 25.60 12.26
CA LYS A 163 -18.48 25.90 12.24
C LYS A 163 -18.74 27.39 12.03
N ASP A 164 -17.69 28.21 12.06
CA ASP A 164 -17.77 29.66 11.95
C ASP A 164 -17.05 30.12 10.67
N PRO A 165 -17.79 30.63 9.67
CA PRO A 165 -17.19 31.15 8.45
C PRO A 165 -16.16 32.28 8.64
N SER A 166 -16.14 32.93 9.81
CA SER A 166 -15.27 34.07 10.11
C SER A 166 -14.06 33.72 11.00
N ASP A 167 -13.85 32.44 11.34
CA ASP A 167 -12.76 32.02 12.23
C ASP A 167 -11.36 32.04 11.58
N GLY A 168 -11.28 32.38 10.30
CA GLY A 168 -10.03 32.49 9.54
C GLY A 168 -9.42 31.15 9.11
N SER A 169 -10.06 30.00 9.39
CA SER A 169 -9.56 28.67 9.01
C SER A 169 -9.44 28.48 7.51
N GLN A 170 -10.39 29.01 6.73
CA GLN A 170 -10.33 29.03 5.27
C GLN A 170 -9.11 29.81 4.78
N GLN A 171 -8.88 31.00 5.34
CA GLN A 171 -7.75 31.85 4.94
C GLN A 171 -6.41 31.19 5.30
N ALA A 172 -6.32 30.53 6.46
CA ALA A 172 -5.14 29.77 6.85
C ALA A 172 -4.82 28.66 5.85
N LEU A 173 -5.83 27.88 5.42
CA LEU A 173 -5.66 26.83 4.40
C LEU A 173 -5.22 27.43 3.05
N LEU A 174 -5.86 28.51 2.60
CA LEU A 174 -5.49 29.17 1.35
C LEU A 174 -4.05 29.69 1.37
N ASN A 175 -3.58 30.22 2.50
CA ASN A 175 -2.20 30.67 2.65
C ASN A 175 -1.20 29.51 2.48
N GLU A 176 -1.44 28.37 3.13
CA GLU A 176 -0.57 27.19 3.01
C GLU A 176 -0.59 26.61 1.59
N LEU A 177 -1.75 26.57 0.93
CA LEU A 177 -1.87 26.11 -0.46
C LEU A 177 -1.16 27.04 -1.45
N ASN A 178 -1.29 28.36 -1.27
CA ASN A 178 -0.61 29.34 -2.12
C ASN A 178 0.90 29.24 -1.95
N SER A 179 1.39 29.16 -0.71
CA SER A 179 2.82 28.97 -0.42
C SER A 179 3.37 27.70 -1.06
N PHE A 180 2.63 26.59 -0.99
CA PHE A 180 3.02 25.33 -1.63
C PHE A 180 3.01 25.40 -3.17
N ASN A 181 1.99 26.04 -3.74
CA ASN A 181 1.88 26.24 -5.18
C ASN A 181 3.02 27.12 -5.73
N ASP A 182 3.40 28.17 -5.02
CA ASP A 182 4.53 29.02 -5.42
C ASP A 182 5.85 28.25 -5.33
N TYR A 183 6.05 27.45 -4.27
CA TYR A 183 7.18 26.53 -4.18
C TYR A 183 7.27 25.59 -5.40
N ILE A 184 6.16 24.97 -5.81
CA ILE A 184 6.12 24.09 -6.99
C ILE A 184 6.51 24.85 -8.26
N LYS A 185 5.98 26.05 -8.48
CA LYS A 185 6.30 26.85 -9.68
C LYS A 185 7.78 27.18 -9.79
N GLU A 186 8.42 27.45 -8.66
CA GLU A 186 9.86 27.78 -8.60
C GLU A 186 10.76 26.55 -8.78
N ASN A 187 10.33 25.38 -8.29
CA ASN A 187 11.21 24.20 -8.19
C ASN A 187 10.93 23.11 -9.26
N VAL A 188 9.74 23.08 -9.87
CA VAL A 188 9.34 22.02 -10.80
C VAL A 188 9.43 22.45 -12.28
N ARG A 189 9.73 23.73 -12.56
CA ARG A 189 9.89 24.27 -13.93
C ARG A 189 11.14 23.81 -14.71
N LEU A 190 11.89 22.82 -14.23
CA LEU A 190 13.13 22.35 -14.88
C LEU A 190 13.02 20.99 -15.59
N LEU A 191 11.82 20.44 -15.79
CA LEU A 191 11.61 19.16 -16.47
C LEU A 191 10.72 19.28 -17.74
N SER A 192 10.99 20.28 -18.58
CA SER A 192 10.48 20.35 -19.96
C SER A 192 11.60 20.07 -20.96
#